data_AF-A0A950VHM8-F1
#
_entry.id   AF-A0A950VHM8-F1
#
_cell.length_a   1.000
_cell.length_b   1.000
_cell.length_c   1.000
_cell.angle_alpha   90.00
_cell.angle_beta   90.00
_cell.angle_gamma   90.00
#
_symmetry.space_group_name_H-M   'P 1'
#
loop_
_entity.id
_entity.type
_entity.pdbx_description
1 polymer ?
#
loop_
_entity_poly.entity_id
_entity_poly.type
_entity_poly.pdbx_seq_one_letter_code
_entity_poly.pdbx_strand_id
1 'polypeptide(L)'
;LAALALTRGALLPFAWVALLWYCWRCRTLVHGWLCALLAILGFGLVLAPWTMRNYRELHNPLPIADEAYFHLWVGNHPARAGQFPAATGGPWQGDTMVVGEKDIQKTTHEFGEDVLEEVRQHPADTLQRRLNAGLYFFFGQEYFTNQRLWREKAAGTDVPEWFRNSYPGALFGSLLALFLLAVVGWRWSFPWPQSGLLAVAVLWIPLPYLLGHAGALQGPRLPLDGVFLCYAAYTLVGLFTCCRGGLTRRA
;
A
#
# COMPACT_ATOMS: atom_id res chain seq x y z
N LEU A 1 5.43 -12.73 4.94
CA LEU A 1 3.97 -12.50 5.08
C LEU A 1 3.61 -11.96 6.46
N ALA A 2 3.96 -12.64 7.55
CA ALA A 2 3.61 -12.16 8.89
C ALA A 2 4.23 -10.80 9.26
N ALA A 3 5.53 -10.60 9.00
CA ALA A 3 6.18 -9.30 9.21
C ALA A 3 5.52 -8.16 8.40
N LEU A 4 5.13 -8.45 7.16
CA LEU A 4 4.43 -7.50 6.29
C LEU A 4 3.01 -7.21 6.79
N ALA A 5 2.33 -8.17 7.40
CA ALA A 5 1.06 -7.94 8.07
C ALA A 5 1.25 -7.05 9.32
N LEU A 6 2.28 -7.31 10.13
CA LEU A 6 2.58 -6.52 11.32
C LEU A 6 2.94 -5.05 11.04
N THR A 7 3.49 -4.72 9.87
CA THR A 7 3.81 -3.32 9.53
C THR A 7 2.59 -2.49 9.16
N ARG A 8 1.55 -3.12 8.57
CA ARG A 8 0.30 -2.43 8.20
C ARG A 8 -0.89 -3.41 8.28
N GLY A 9 -1.88 -3.09 9.12
CA GLY A 9 -3.09 -3.89 9.28
C GLY A 9 -3.84 -4.19 7.97
N ALA A 10 -3.86 -3.21 7.06
CA ALA A 10 -4.44 -3.36 5.72
C ALA A 10 -3.79 -4.48 4.88
N LEU A 11 -2.59 -4.95 5.25
CA LEU A 11 -1.89 -6.01 4.54
C LEU A 11 -2.23 -7.44 5.04
N LEU A 12 -2.97 -7.57 6.14
CA LEU A 12 -3.31 -8.87 6.71
C LEU A 12 -4.18 -9.76 5.80
N PRO A 13 -5.24 -9.26 5.14
CA PRO A 13 -6.05 -10.08 4.24
C PRO A 13 -5.21 -10.68 3.10
N PHE A 14 -4.22 -9.93 2.62
CA PHE A 14 -3.29 -10.43 1.61
C PHE A 14 -2.36 -11.50 2.12
N ALA A 15 -1.85 -11.31 3.33
CA ALA A 15 -0.98 -12.29 3.93
C ALA A 15 -1.71 -13.64 4.05
N TRP A 16 -3.01 -13.62 4.38
CA TRP A 16 -3.87 -14.80 4.34
C TRP A 16 -4.07 -15.36 2.93
N VAL A 17 -4.44 -14.54 1.94
CA VAL A 17 -4.62 -15.02 0.56
C VAL A 17 -3.33 -15.62 -0.01
N ALA A 18 -2.20 -14.96 0.21
CA ALA A 18 -0.88 -15.44 -0.22
C ALA A 18 -0.48 -16.73 0.49
N LEU A 19 -0.79 -16.87 1.79
CA LEU A 19 -0.55 -18.08 2.55
C LEU A 19 -1.42 -19.24 2.04
N LEU A 20 -2.72 -19.02 1.86
CA LEU A 20 -3.65 -20.02 1.32
C LEU A 20 -3.25 -20.46 -0.09
N TRP A 21 -2.86 -19.51 -0.93
CA TRP A 21 -2.35 -19.79 -2.27
C TRP A 21 -1.06 -20.62 -2.22
N TYR A 22 -0.12 -20.25 -1.35
CA TYR A 22 1.11 -21.02 -1.15
C TYR A 22 0.79 -22.45 -0.72
N CYS A 23 -0.08 -22.64 0.28
CA CYS A 23 -0.55 -23.96 0.71
C CYS A 23 -1.19 -24.74 -0.44
N TRP A 24 -2.00 -24.08 -1.28
CA TRP A 24 -2.59 -24.69 -2.47
C TRP A 24 -1.54 -25.12 -3.48
N ARG A 25 -0.48 -24.34 -3.72
CA ARG A 25 0.62 -24.70 -4.64
C ARG A 25 1.46 -25.84 -4.10
N CYS A 26 1.65 -25.91 -2.79
CA CYS A 26 2.36 -27.00 -2.15
C CYS A 26 1.72 -28.37 -2.37
N ARG A 27 0.42 -28.46 -2.68
CA ARG A 27 -0.28 -29.75 -2.89
C ARG A 27 0.29 -30.61 -4.03
N THR A 28 1.06 -30.01 -4.95
CA THR A 28 1.66 -30.72 -6.10
C THR A 28 3.10 -31.17 -5.84
N LEU A 29 3.67 -30.87 -4.67
CA LEU A 29 5.05 -31.21 -4.32
C LEU A 29 5.06 -32.42 -3.36
N VAL A 30 6.03 -33.33 -3.53
CA VAL A 30 6.17 -34.57 -2.74
C VAL A 30 6.16 -34.30 -1.22
N HIS A 31 6.75 -33.19 -0.77
CA HIS A 31 6.79 -32.78 0.64
C HIS A 31 6.08 -31.44 0.90
N GLY A 32 5.21 -31.00 -0.01
CA GLY A 32 4.63 -29.67 0.11
C GLY A 32 3.71 -29.49 1.31
N TRP A 33 3.07 -30.56 1.81
CA TRP A 33 2.27 -30.50 3.03
C TRP A 33 3.07 -30.02 4.25
N LEU A 34 4.35 -30.42 4.36
CA LEU A 34 5.24 -29.99 5.43
C LEU A 34 5.59 -28.50 5.27
N CYS A 35 5.91 -28.06 4.05
CA CYS A 35 6.14 -26.65 3.76
C CYS A 35 4.91 -25.78 4.08
N ALA A 36 3.70 -26.24 3.74
CA ALA A 36 2.46 -25.56 4.05
C ALA A 36 2.23 -25.46 5.57
N LEU A 37 2.45 -26.55 6.31
CA LEU A 37 2.35 -26.57 7.77
C LEU A 37 3.33 -25.58 8.40
N LEU A 38 4.60 -25.61 7.99
CA LEU A 38 5.63 -24.69 8.49
C LEU A 38 5.29 -23.23 8.18
N ALA A 39 4.72 -22.95 7.00
CA ALA A 39 4.28 -21.60 6.65
C ALA A 39 3.14 -21.11 7.54
N ILE A 40 2.13 -21.94 7.82
CA ILE A 40 1.01 -21.60 8.72
C ILE A 40 1.52 -21.40 10.15
N LEU A 41 2.33 -22.33 10.66
CA LEU A 41 2.91 -22.24 12.00
C LEU A 41 3.79 -21.00 12.14
N GLY A 42 4.67 -20.73 11.18
CA GLY A 42 5.51 -19.54 11.18
C GLY A 42 4.68 -18.25 11.11
N PHE A 43 3.59 -18.25 10.36
CA PHE A 43 2.67 -17.11 10.30
C PHE A 43 1.96 -16.86 11.64
N GLY A 44 1.42 -17.92 12.25
CA GLY A 44 0.75 -17.88 13.54
C GLY A 44 1.69 -17.49 14.67
N LEU A 45 2.90 -18.05 14.72
CA LEU A 45 3.91 -17.74 15.75
C LEU A 45 4.35 -16.27 15.74
N VAL A 46 4.35 -15.63 14.57
CA VAL A 46 4.70 -14.21 14.47
C VAL A 46 3.53 -13.30 14.85
N LEU A 47 2.29 -13.66 14.50
CA LEU A 47 1.10 -12.86 14.85
C LEU A 47 0.68 -13.03 16.32
N ALA A 48 0.77 -14.25 16.86
CA ALA A 48 0.21 -14.58 18.17
C ALA A 48 0.74 -13.71 19.34
N PRO A 49 2.05 -13.39 19.45
CA PRO A 49 2.54 -12.53 20.51
C PRO A 49 1.91 -11.13 20.47
N TRP A 50 1.73 -10.58 19.27
CA TRP A 50 1.12 -9.25 19.09
C TRP A 50 -0.38 -9.27 19.39
N THR A 51 -1.10 -10.28 18.90
CA THR A 51 -2.51 -10.48 19.23
C THR A 51 -2.72 -10.63 20.74
N MET A 52 -1.88 -11.42 21.42
CA MET A 52 -1.96 -11.63 22.86
C MET A 52 -1.67 -10.34 23.65
N ARG A 53 -0.68 -9.55 23.19
CA ARG A 53 -0.39 -8.23 23.76
C ARG A 53 -1.62 -7.32 23.62
N ASN A 54 -2.18 -7.20 22.43
CA ASN A 54 -3.34 -6.35 22.19
C ASN A 54 -4.57 -6.80 22.99
N TYR A 55 -4.77 -8.12 23.13
CA TYR A 55 -5.86 -8.64 23.96
C TYR A 55 -5.68 -8.27 25.44
N ARG A 56 -4.45 -8.31 25.97
CA ARG A 56 -4.17 -7.95 27.37
C ARG A 56 -4.26 -6.46 27.63
N GLU A 57 -3.67 -5.65 26.75
CA GLU A 57 -3.53 -4.20 26.94
C GLU A 57 -4.77 -3.42 26.49
N LEU A 58 -5.42 -3.84 25.40
CA LEU A 58 -6.52 -3.12 24.76
C LEU A 58 -7.87 -3.83 24.92
N HIS A 59 -7.90 -4.99 25.59
CA HIS A 59 -9.09 -5.85 25.69
C HIS A 59 -9.74 -6.17 24.33
N ASN A 60 -8.92 -6.17 23.27
CA ASN A 60 -9.38 -6.35 21.90
C ASN A 60 -8.45 -7.31 21.14
N PRO A 61 -8.93 -8.47 20.66
CA PRO A 61 -8.10 -9.49 20.00
C PRO A 61 -7.68 -9.10 18.56
N LEU A 62 -7.56 -7.82 18.25
CA LEU A 62 -7.12 -7.36 16.94
C LEU A 62 -5.65 -7.76 16.71
N PRO A 63 -5.35 -8.61 15.72
CA PRO A 63 -4.01 -9.15 15.51
C PRO A 63 -2.99 -8.11 15.02
N ILE A 64 -3.44 -6.93 14.56
CA ILE A 64 -2.63 -5.80 14.13
C ILE A 64 -3.38 -4.52 14.51
N ALA A 65 -2.66 -3.41 14.71
CA ALA A 65 -3.28 -2.10 14.90
C ALA A 65 -4.22 -1.79 13.73
N ASP A 66 -5.52 -1.75 14.01
CA ASP A 66 -6.56 -1.52 13.01
C ASP A 66 -6.92 -0.04 13.00
N GLU A 67 -6.09 0.73 12.30
CA GLU A 67 -6.44 2.08 11.90
C GLU A 67 -7.36 2.09 10.69
N ALA A 68 -7.72 0.94 10.09
CA ALA A 68 -8.46 0.92 8.83
C ALA A 68 -9.84 1.57 8.99
N TYR A 69 -10.54 1.33 10.09
CA TYR A 69 -11.80 2.01 10.38
C TYR A 69 -11.62 3.52 10.60
N PHE A 70 -10.54 3.93 11.28
CA PHE A 70 -10.23 5.35 11.42
C PHE A 70 -9.96 6.01 10.05
N HIS A 71 -9.14 5.39 9.21
CA HIS A 71 -8.86 5.87 7.85
C HIS A 71 -10.11 5.89 6.97
N LEU A 72 -10.95 4.86 7.07
CA LEU A 72 -12.25 4.80 6.41
C LEU A 72 -13.15 5.95 6.85
N TRP A 73 -13.24 6.17 8.15
CA TRP A 73 -14.03 7.22 8.77
C TRP A 73 -13.55 8.60 8.32
N VAL A 74 -12.25 8.89 8.41
CA VAL A 74 -11.64 10.15 7.91
C VAL A 74 -11.94 10.34 6.42
N GLY A 75 -11.83 9.29 5.61
CA GLY A 75 -12.09 9.36 4.17
C GLY A 75 -13.57 9.53 3.80
N ASN A 76 -14.50 9.12 4.68
CA ASN A 76 -15.94 9.21 4.44
C ASN A 76 -16.60 10.43 5.10
N HIS A 77 -15.93 11.17 5.99
CA HIS A 77 -16.54 12.34 6.64
C HIS A 77 -16.21 13.66 5.91
N PRO A 78 -17.18 14.31 5.23
CA PRO A 78 -16.90 15.44 4.32
C PRO A 78 -16.41 16.68 5.07
N ALA A 79 -16.92 16.90 6.29
CA ALA A 79 -16.52 18.02 7.14
C ALA A 79 -15.05 17.95 7.57
N ARG A 80 -14.42 16.78 7.51
CA ARG A 80 -13.07 16.54 8.05
C ARG A 80 -12.04 16.19 6.98
N ALA A 81 -12.46 15.82 5.76
CA ALA A 81 -11.56 15.46 4.66
C ALA A 81 -10.54 16.56 4.27
N GLY A 82 -10.81 17.83 4.60
CA GLY A 82 -9.87 18.94 4.43
C GLY A 82 -9.18 19.44 5.70
N GLN A 83 -9.58 18.94 6.88
CA GLN A 83 -9.08 19.41 8.18
C GLN A 83 -7.94 18.56 8.73
N PHE A 84 -7.79 17.32 8.26
CA PHE A 84 -6.61 16.52 8.55
C PHE A 84 -5.49 16.97 7.61
N PRO A 85 -4.45 17.68 8.09
CA PRO A 85 -3.28 17.94 7.27
C PRO A 85 -2.77 16.58 6.78
N ALA A 86 -2.77 16.37 5.45
CA ALA A 86 -2.27 15.18 4.79
C ALA A 86 -1.00 14.73 5.50
N ALA A 87 -1.08 13.61 6.25
CA ALA A 87 -0.14 13.27 7.31
C ALA A 87 1.31 13.43 6.81
N THR A 88 1.87 14.60 7.04
CA THR A 88 3.29 14.85 6.91
C THR A 88 3.88 13.93 7.94
N GLY A 89 4.57 12.86 7.51
CA GLY A 89 5.08 11.78 8.34
C GLY A 89 6.13 12.19 9.40
N GLY A 90 6.02 13.37 9.97
CA GLY A 90 6.55 13.67 11.29
C GLY A 90 5.73 12.97 12.37
N PRO A 91 6.31 12.78 13.56
CA PRO A 91 5.56 12.35 14.73
C PRO A 91 4.36 13.28 14.92
N TRP A 92 3.20 12.72 15.27
CA TRP A 92 2.02 13.49 15.68
C TRP A 92 2.44 14.47 16.78
N GLN A 93 2.80 15.70 16.41
CA GLN A 93 3.08 16.78 17.35
C GLN A 93 1.72 17.28 17.81
N GLY A 94 1.40 16.95 19.06
CA GLY A 94 0.07 16.89 19.65
C GLY A 94 -0.72 18.19 19.81
N ASP A 95 -0.42 19.27 19.09
CA ASP A 95 -0.96 20.59 19.43
C ASP A 95 -1.89 21.24 18.39
N THR A 96 -2.12 20.65 17.20
CA THR A 96 -2.96 21.34 16.16
C THR A 96 -4.09 20.53 15.55
N MET A 97 -4.32 19.29 15.98
CA MET A 97 -5.57 18.63 15.67
C MET A 97 -6.46 18.62 16.91
N VAL A 98 -7.33 19.63 17.00
CA VAL A 98 -8.55 19.59 17.80
C VAL A 98 -9.54 18.63 17.13
N VAL A 99 -9.10 17.39 16.90
CA VAL A 99 -10.03 16.26 16.98
C VAL A 99 -10.42 16.30 18.45
N GLY A 100 -11.65 16.78 18.73
CA GLY A 100 -12.08 17.01 20.12
C GLY A 100 -11.68 15.81 20.95
N GLU A 101 -11.09 16.02 22.13
CA GLU A 101 -10.45 14.99 22.97
C GLU A 101 -11.26 13.68 23.10
N LYS A 102 -12.59 13.79 22.96
CA LYS A 102 -13.55 12.68 22.87
C LYS A 102 -13.41 11.75 21.65
N ASP A 103 -13.03 12.26 20.49
CA ASP A 103 -12.88 11.49 19.25
C ASP A 103 -11.56 10.70 19.23
N ILE A 104 -10.52 11.12 19.97
CA ILE A 104 -9.27 10.37 20.15
C ILE A 104 -9.47 9.16 21.08
N GLN A 105 -10.45 9.26 21.98
CA GLN A 105 -10.83 8.17 22.88
C GLN A 105 -11.71 7.11 22.22
N LYS A 106 -12.19 7.35 20.98
CA LYS A 106 -13.02 6.38 20.30
C LYS A 106 -12.23 5.11 20.02
N THR A 107 -12.81 3.98 20.41
CA THR A 107 -12.29 2.65 20.07
C THR A 107 -12.46 2.42 18.57
N THR A 108 -11.62 1.57 17.98
CA THR A 108 -11.73 1.16 16.57
C THR A 108 -13.15 0.71 16.18
N HIS A 109 -13.88 0.09 17.11
CA HIS A 109 -15.25 -0.37 16.90
C HIS A 109 -16.22 0.78 16.65
N GLU A 110 -16.10 1.87 17.42
CA GLU A 110 -16.98 3.04 17.29
C GLU A 110 -16.78 3.73 15.93
N PHE A 111 -15.55 3.78 15.42
CA PHE A 111 -15.30 4.25 14.04
C PHE A 111 -15.96 3.35 12.99
N GLY A 112 -16.04 2.04 13.25
CA GLY A 112 -16.71 1.10 12.35
C GLY A 112 -18.22 1.34 12.27
N GLU A 113 -18.86 1.60 13.40
CA GLU A 113 -20.29 1.95 13.46
C GLU A 113 -20.57 3.27 12.74
N ASP A 114 -19.78 4.31 13.00
CA ASP A 114 -19.90 5.62 12.32
C ASP A 114 -19.72 5.47 10.79
N VAL A 115 -18.75 4.66 10.35
CA VAL A 115 -18.53 4.38 8.91
C VAL A 115 -19.74 3.67 8.31
N LEU A 116 -20.28 2.67 9.00
CA LEU A 116 -21.46 1.93 8.53
C LEU A 116 -22.69 2.84 8.46
N GLU A 117 -22.86 3.74 9.42
CA GLU A 117 -23.93 4.73 9.41
C GLU A 117 -23.79 5.70 8.23
N GLU A 118 -22.61 6.27 8.00
CA GLU A 118 -22.34 7.16 6.85
C GLU A 118 -22.57 6.44 5.51
N VAL A 119 -22.15 5.17 5.39
CA VAL A 119 -22.39 4.36 4.18
C VAL A 119 -23.89 4.16 3.93
N ARG A 120 -24.68 3.96 4.99
CA ARG A 120 -26.13 3.76 4.89
C ARG A 120 -26.86 5.05 4.55
N GLN A 121 -26.44 6.18 5.11
CA GLN A 121 -27.06 7.49 4.88
C GLN A 121 -26.65 8.09 3.53
N HIS A 122 -25.41 7.88 3.10
CA HIS A 122 -24.80 8.50 1.92
C HIS A 122 -24.06 7.48 1.01
N PRO A 123 -24.74 6.46 0.45
CA PRO A 123 -24.08 5.37 -0.28
C PRO A 123 -23.42 5.83 -1.59
N ALA A 124 -24.06 6.74 -2.33
CA ALA A 124 -23.53 7.27 -3.59
C ALA A 124 -22.27 8.12 -3.34
N ASP A 125 -22.32 9.03 -2.36
CA ASP A 125 -21.18 9.87 -1.99
C ASP A 125 -20.02 9.02 -1.45
N THR A 126 -20.32 7.98 -0.67
CA THR A 126 -19.32 7.02 -0.19
C THR A 126 -18.64 6.32 -1.36
N LEU A 127 -19.40 5.81 -2.32
CA LEU A 127 -18.84 5.16 -3.52
C LEU A 127 -17.97 6.12 -4.32
N GLN A 128 -18.44 7.35 -4.56
CA GLN A 128 -17.68 8.39 -5.26
C GLN A 128 -16.37 8.70 -4.52
N ARG A 129 -16.39 8.85 -3.19
CA ARG A 129 -15.19 9.08 -2.39
C ARG A 129 -14.21 7.91 -2.47
N ARG A 130 -14.69 6.67 -2.52
CA ARG A 130 -13.83 5.48 -2.69
C ARG A 130 -13.20 5.41 -4.09
N LEU A 131 -13.96 5.75 -5.14
CA LEU A 131 -13.42 5.88 -6.49
C LEU A 131 -12.38 6.99 -6.58
N ASN A 132 -12.65 8.15 -5.97
CA ASN A 132 -11.70 9.26 -5.92
C ASN A 132 -10.45 8.91 -5.11
N ALA A 133 -10.57 8.22 -3.98
CA ALA A 133 -9.41 7.68 -3.24
C ALA A 133 -8.59 6.72 -4.10
N GLY A 134 -9.28 5.89 -4.90
CA GLY A 134 -8.76 5.14 -6.04
C GLY A 134 -7.84 5.97 -6.93
N LEU A 135 -8.39 7.01 -7.51
CA LEU A 135 -7.68 7.89 -8.43
C LEU A 135 -6.55 8.67 -7.74
N TYR A 136 -6.77 9.17 -6.53
CA TYR A 136 -5.77 9.90 -5.75
C TYR A 136 -4.60 9.02 -5.36
N PHE A 137 -4.81 7.72 -5.17
CA PHE A 137 -3.71 6.79 -4.94
C PHE A 137 -2.73 6.72 -6.12
N PHE A 138 -3.25 6.68 -7.36
CA PHE A 138 -2.43 6.57 -8.57
C PHE A 138 -1.80 7.89 -9.02
N PHE A 139 -2.61 8.97 -9.00
CA PHE A 139 -2.22 10.27 -9.55
C PHE A 139 -1.86 11.29 -8.47
N GLY A 140 -2.18 11.04 -7.21
CA GLY A 140 -2.08 12.03 -6.14
C GLY A 140 -3.30 12.96 -6.13
N GLN A 141 -3.79 13.30 -4.94
CA GLN A 141 -4.87 14.28 -4.78
C GLN A 141 -4.49 15.66 -5.37
N GLU A 142 -3.23 16.05 -5.19
CA GLU A 142 -2.68 17.32 -5.68
C GLU A 142 -2.82 17.49 -7.20
N TYR A 143 -2.80 16.37 -7.95
CA TYR A 143 -2.97 16.41 -9.40
C TYR A 143 -4.39 16.82 -9.78
N PHE A 144 -5.39 16.29 -9.10
CA PHE A 144 -6.79 16.65 -9.38
C PHE A 144 -7.13 18.06 -8.91
N THR A 145 -6.53 18.52 -7.82
CA THR A 145 -6.79 19.87 -7.29
C THR A 145 -6.00 20.95 -8.04
N ASN A 146 -4.71 20.74 -8.27
CA ASN A 146 -3.76 21.76 -8.72
C ASN A 146 -3.06 21.41 -10.03
N GLN A 147 -3.37 20.26 -10.65
CA GLN A 147 -2.66 19.74 -11.84
C GLN A 147 -1.15 19.58 -11.60
N ARG A 148 -0.75 19.32 -10.34
CA ARG A 148 0.64 19.11 -9.92
C ARG A 148 0.80 17.72 -9.31
N LEU A 149 1.82 16.98 -9.74
CA LEU A 149 2.11 15.64 -9.21
C LEU A 149 3.04 15.67 -7.99
N TRP A 150 3.58 16.85 -7.65
CA TRP A 150 4.42 17.07 -6.47
C TRP A 150 3.84 18.23 -5.65
N ARG A 151 4.10 18.18 -4.34
CA ARG A 151 3.83 19.31 -3.45
C ARG A 151 5.14 20.07 -3.25
N GLU A 152 5.13 21.37 -3.51
CA GLU A 152 6.19 22.25 -3.03
C GLU A 152 6.10 22.28 -1.51
N LYS A 153 6.89 21.42 -0.85
CA LYS A 153 7.21 21.67 0.55
C LYS A 153 8.02 22.96 0.54
N ALA A 154 7.71 23.92 1.42
CA ALA A 154 8.53 25.11 1.61
C ALA A 154 9.97 24.64 1.81
N ALA A 155 10.76 24.69 0.73
CA ALA A 155 12.11 24.24 0.77
C ALA A 155 12.82 25.19 1.73
N GLY A 156 13.68 24.66 2.60
CA GLY A 156 14.70 25.51 3.20
C GLY A 156 15.33 26.35 2.07
N THR A 157 15.68 27.60 2.37
CA THR A 157 16.15 28.62 1.42
C THR A 157 17.39 28.22 0.60
N ASP A 158 17.90 27.01 0.77
CA ASP A 158 19.24 26.58 0.37
C ASP A 158 19.26 25.65 -0.86
N VAL A 159 18.13 25.40 -1.53
CA VAL A 159 18.12 24.58 -2.76
C VAL A 159 18.47 25.44 -3.99
N PRO A 160 19.55 25.13 -4.73
CA PRO A 160 19.95 25.89 -5.92
C PRO A 160 18.85 25.95 -6.99
N GLU A 161 18.73 27.08 -7.67
CA GLU A 161 17.68 27.35 -8.66
C GLU A 161 17.69 26.36 -9.84
N TRP A 162 18.88 26.01 -10.33
CA TRP A 162 19.02 25.03 -11.42
C TRP A 162 18.44 23.66 -11.05
N PHE A 163 18.59 23.25 -9.79
CA PHE A 163 18.05 21.98 -9.29
C PHE A 163 16.55 22.07 -9.14
N ARG A 164 16.02 23.18 -8.62
CA ARG A 164 14.58 23.43 -8.50
C ARG A 164 13.88 23.34 -9.87
N ASN A 165 14.48 23.87 -10.91
CA ASN A 165 13.92 23.86 -12.26
C ASN A 165 14.05 22.48 -12.94
N SER A 166 15.13 21.74 -12.66
CA SER A 166 15.40 20.45 -13.31
C SER A 166 14.75 19.26 -12.60
N TYR A 167 14.56 19.37 -11.28
CA TYR A 167 14.10 18.27 -10.42
C TYR A 167 12.74 17.68 -10.85
N PRO A 168 11.69 18.47 -11.15
CA PRO A 168 10.42 17.90 -11.59
C PRO A 168 10.57 17.06 -12.85
N GLY A 169 11.31 17.57 -13.86
CA GLY A 169 11.57 16.85 -15.11
C GLY A 169 12.35 15.55 -14.88
N ALA A 170 13.39 15.59 -14.04
CA ALA A 170 14.16 14.39 -13.68
C ALA A 170 13.32 13.37 -12.90
N LEU A 171 12.50 13.82 -11.96
CA LEU A 171 11.57 12.98 -11.21
C LEU A 171 10.56 12.29 -12.15
N PHE A 172 9.93 13.03 -13.05
CA PHE A 172 9.00 12.44 -14.02
C PHE A 172 9.67 11.49 -15.00
N GLY A 173 10.83 11.89 -15.54
CA GLY A 173 11.60 11.04 -16.44
C GLY A 173 11.97 9.72 -15.79
N SER A 174 12.45 9.76 -14.54
CA SER A 174 12.81 8.56 -13.78
C SER A 174 11.60 7.70 -13.42
N LEU A 175 10.49 8.30 -12.97
CA LEU A 175 9.25 7.55 -12.67
C LEU A 175 8.66 6.90 -13.92
N LEU A 176 8.69 7.59 -15.07
CA LEU A 176 8.25 7.04 -16.35
C LEU A 176 9.15 5.89 -16.79
N ALA A 177 10.47 6.07 -16.73
CA ALA A 177 11.44 5.03 -17.06
C ALA A 177 11.24 3.78 -16.16
N LEU A 178 11.06 3.99 -14.85
CA LEU A 178 10.81 2.93 -13.89
C LEU A 178 9.49 2.19 -14.20
N PHE A 179 8.43 2.91 -14.53
CA PHE A 179 7.16 2.31 -14.94
C PHE A 179 7.30 1.45 -16.19
N LEU A 180 7.97 1.96 -17.24
CA LEU A 180 8.21 1.21 -18.48
C LEU A 180 9.04 -0.05 -18.21
N LEU A 181 10.12 0.07 -17.43
CA LEU A 181 10.95 -1.06 -17.01
C LEU A 181 10.14 -2.08 -16.19
N ALA A 182 9.23 -1.63 -15.33
CA ALA A 182 8.38 -2.50 -14.55
C ALA A 182 7.39 -3.28 -15.42
N VAL A 183 6.78 -2.64 -16.43
CA VAL A 183 5.89 -3.31 -17.40
C VAL A 183 6.65 -4.37 -18.19
N VAL A 184 7.86 -4.06 -18.66
CA VAL A 184 8.73 -5.02 -19.35
C VAL A 184 9.11 -6.17 -18.43
N GLY A 185 9.47 -5.87 -17.18
CA GLY A 185 9.87 -6.85 -16.19
C GLY A 185 8.73 -7.78 -15.84
N TRP A 186 7.53 -7.24 -15.67
CA TRP A 186 6.32 -8.02 -15.50
C TRP A 186 6.07 -8.96 -16.69
N ARG A 187 6.22 -8.44 -17.92
CA ARG A 187 6.06 -9.23 -19.16
C ARG A 187 7.10 -10.34 -19.32
N TRP A 188 8.33 -10.13 -18.84
CA TRP A 188 9.42 -11.11 -18.93
C TRP A 188 9.41 -12.11 -17.78
N SER A 189 8.98 -11.68 -16.59
CA SER A 189 8.89 -12.54 -15.41
C SER A 189 7.91 -13.69 -15.60
N PHE A 190 6.92 -13.55 -16.51
CA PHE A 190 5.86 -14.54 -16.66
C PHE A 190 5.41 -14.77 -18.11
N PRO A 191 5.37 -16.03 -18.59
CA PRO A 191 4.59 -16.36 -19.78
C PRO A 191 3.09 -16.26 -19.42
N TRP A 192 2.37 -15.36 -20.12
CA TRP A 192 0.94 -15.07 -19.94
C TRP A 192 -0.01 -16.27 -19.79
N PRO A 193 0.21 -17.46 -20.39
CA PRO A 193 -0.74 -18.56 -20.26
C PRO A 193 -0.81 -19.18 -18.85
N GLN A 194 0.20 -19.02 -17.99
CA GLN A 194 0.30 -19.78 -16.72
C GLN A 194 0.23 -18.93 -15.44
N SER A 195 0.03 -17.62 -15.56
CA SER A 195 0.40 -16.66 -14.52
C SER A 195 -0.70 -15.65 -14.16
N GLY A 196 -1.97 -16.00 -14.39
CA GLY A 196 -3.12 -15.15 -14.09
C GLY A 196 -3.15 -14.62 -12.64
N LEU A 197 -2.67 -15.40 -11.66
CA LEU A 197 -2.73 -15.01 -10.24
C LEU A 197 -1.71 -13.93 -9.83
N LEU A 198 -0.57 -13.82 -10.51
CA LEU A 198 0.40 -12.74 -10.23
C LEU A 198 0.02 -11.44 -10.95
N ALA A 199 -0.63 -11.53 -12.10
CA ALA A 199 -1.33 -10.39 -12.70
C ALA A 199 -2.47 -9.90 -11.77
N VAL A 200 -3.19 -10.83 -11.14
CA VAL A 200 -4.20 -10.52 -10.13
C VAL A 200 -3.58 -9.88 -8.88
N ALA A 201 -2.36 -10.24 -8.47
CA ALA A 201 -1.68 -9.59 -7.34
C ALA A 201 -1.43 -8.09 -7.57
N VAL A 202 -1.15 -7.66 -8.80
CA VAL A 202 -1.00 -6.22 -9.14
C VAL A 202 -2.32 -5.47 -8.97
N LEU A 203 -3.46 -6.11 -9.26
CA LEU A 203 -4.79 -5.55 -9.03
C LEU A 203 -5.20 -5.64 -7.55
N TRP A 204 -4.78 -6.70 -6.88
CA TRP A 204 -5.15 -6.96 -5.50
C TRP A 204 -4.39 -6.04 -4.55
N ILE A 205 -3.06 -5.89 -4.67
CA ILE A 205 -2.20 -5.07 -3.78
C ILE A 205 -2.74 -3.66 -3.50
N PRO A 206 -3.24 -2.91 -4.50
CA PRO A 206 -3.84 -1.60 -4.22
C PRO A 206 -5.21 -1.71 -3.55
N LEU A 207 -5.96 -2.80 -3.72
CA LEU A 207 -7.38 -2.87 -3.36
C LEU A 207 -7.67 -2.56 -1.87
N PRO A 208 -7.04 -3.17 -0.86
CA PRO A 208 -7.21 -2.82 0.55
C PRO A 208 -6.63 -1.47 0.91
N TYR A 209 -5.68 -0.94 0.13
CA TYR A 209 -5.32 0.47 0.26
C TYR A 209 -6.47 1.37 -0.22
N LEU A 210 -7.09 1.07 -1.37
CA LEU A 210 -8.25 1.81 -1.87
C LEU A 210 -9.47 1.71 -0.95
N LEU A 211 -9.69 0.51 -0.39
CA LEU A 211 -10.80 0.23 0.49
C LEU A 211 -10.56 0.74 1.92
N GLY A 212 -9.32 0.71 2.41
CA GLY A 212 -9.02 0.95 3.83
C GLY A 212 -8.32 2.27 4.13
N HIS A 213 -7.91 3.06 3.15
CA HIS A 213 -7.13 4.29 3.39
C HIS A 213 -7.97 5.56 3.20
N ALA A 214 -7.66 6.60 3.96
CA ALA A 214 -8.19 7.95 3.72
C ALA A 214 -7.40 8.54 2.54
N GLY A 215 -8.08 8.88 1.45
CA GLY A 215 -7.45 9.27 0.17
C GLY A 215 -6.52 10.49 0.20
N ALA A 216 -6.39 11.19 1.33
CA ALA A 216 -5.56 12.39 1.49
C ALA A 216 -4.28 12.18 2.31
N LEU A 217 -4.12 11.07 3.04
CA LEU A 217 -3.16 11.02 4.15
C LEU A 217 -1.73 10.64 3.79
N GLN A 218 -1.45 10.04 2.63
CA GLN A 218 -0.08 9.72 2.24
C GLN A 218 0.13 10.03 0.76
N GLY A 219 1.28 10.63 0.42
CA GLY A 219 1.62 11.04 -0.94
C GLY A 219 1.49 9.89 -1.96
N PRO A 220 1.43 10.23 -3.26
CA PRO A 220 1.20 9.26 -4.33
C PRO A 220 2.18 8.08 -4.26
N ARG A 221 1.65 6.85 -4.45
CA ARG A 221 2.36 5.62 -4.89
C ARG A 221 3.19 4.75 -3.93
N LEU A 222 3.26 5.06 -2.63
CA LEU A 222 4.12 4.32 -1.67
C LEU A 222 4.06 2.75 -1.72
N PRO A 223 2.91 2.08 -1.89
CA PRO A 223 2.86 0.61 -1.95
C PRO A 223 3.20 0.03 -3.33
N LEU A 224 2.89 0.76 -4.42
CA LEU A 224 3.13 0.29 -5.78
C LEU A 224 4.59 0.49 -6.21
N ASP A 225 5.25 1.52 -5.69
CA ASP A 225 6.66 1.80 -6.01
C ASP A 225 7.55 0.61 -5.68
N GLY A 226 7.31 -0.08 -4.55
CA GLY A 226 8.04 -1.31 -4.22
C GLY A 226 7.85 -2.43 -5.23
N VAL A 227 6.63 -2.62 -5.74
CA VAL A 227 6.32 -3.63 -6.77
C VAL A 227 6.98 -3.26 -8.10
N PHE A 228 6.86 -2.01 -8.52
CA PHE A 228 7.47 -1.54 -9.77
C PHE A 228 8.99 -1.56 -9.71
N LEU A 229 9.60 -1.21 -8.57
CA LEU A 229 11.04 -1.33 -8.34
C LEU A 229 11.51 -2.78 -8.49
N CYS A 230 10.79 -3.75 -7.92
CA CYS A 230 11.12 -5.17 -8.07
C CYS A 230 11.09 -5.61 -9.54
N TYR A 231 10.05 -5.25 -10.29
CA TYR A 231 9.97 -5.59 -11.71
C TYR A 231 11.03 -4.84 -12.55
N ALA A 232 11.28 -3.57 -12.28
CA ALA A 232 12.30 -2.80 -12.97
C ALA A 232 13.71 -3.39 -12.71
N ALA A 233 14.01 -3.77 -11.47
CA ALA A 233 15.25 -4.44 -11.12
C ALA A 233 15.41 -5.78 -11.86
N TYR A 234 14.33 -6.58 -11.92
CA TYR A 234 14.31 -7.83 -12.70
C TYR A 234 14.65 -7.59 -14.19
N THR A 235 14.05 -6.57 -14.81
CA THR A 235 14.34 -6.18 -16.20
C THR A 235 15.81 -5.84 -16.40
N LEU A 236 16.38 -5.02 -15.51
CA LEU A 236 17.78 -4.61 -15.61
C LEU A 236 18.74 -5.80 -15.48
N VAL A 237 18.45 -6.74 -14.59
CA VAL A 237 19.22 -7.99 -14.45
C VAL A 237 19.07 -8.88 -15.71
N GLY A 238 17.86 -8.99 -16.25
CA GLY A 238 17.59 -9.74 -17.49
C GLY A 238 18.35 -9.17 -18.68
N LEU A 239 18.34 -7.85 -18.86
CA LEU A 239 19.11 -7.16 -19.90
C LEU A 239 20.61 -7.42 -19.75
N PHE A 240 21.13 -7.33 -18.53
CA PHE A 240 22.55 -7.53 -18.27
C PHE A 240 23.02 -8.97 -18.54
N THR A 241 22.19 -9.96 -18.20
CA THR A 241 22.51 -11.37 -18.45
C THR A 241 22.42 -11.75 -19.93
N CYS A 242 21.43 -11.23 -20.67
CA CYS A 242 21.33 -11.42 -22.13
C CYS A 242 22.54 -10.83 -22.87
N CYS A 243 22.99 -9.63 -22.49
CA CYS A 243 24.18 -9.02 -23.10
C CYS A 243 25.47 -9.82 -22.86
N ARG A 244 25.57 -10.52 -21.71
CA ARG A 244 26.73 -11.37 -21.39
C ARG A 244 26.67 -12.76 -22.03
N GLY A 245 25.49 -13.37 -22.14
CA GLY A 245 25.31 -14.70 -22.71
C GLY A 245 25.42 -14.77 -24.24
N GLY A 246 25.27 -13.63 -24.94
CA GLY A 246 25.48 -13.54 -26.38
C GLY A 246 26.93 -13.72 -26.83
N LEU A 247 27.90 -13.58 -25.93
CA LEU A 247 29.33 -13.72 -26.21
C LEU A 247 29.84 -15.18 -26.17
N THR A 248 29.06 -16.14 -25.67
CA THR A 248 29.51 -17.53 -25.49
C THR A 248 28.75 -18.57 -26.32
N ARG A 249 27.79 -18.17 -27.16
CA ARG A 249 27.05 -19.08 -28.07
C ARG A 249 27.55 -19.11 -29.52
N ARG A 250 28.78 -18.68 -29.77
CA ARG A 250 29.51 -18.90 -31.03
C ARG A 250 30.88 -19.52 -30.73
N ALA A 251 30.89 -20.82 -30.45
CA ALA A 251 32.06 -21.70 -30.56
C ALA A 251 31.56 -23.09 -30.91
#